data_AF-A0A812PYE5-F1
#
_entry.id   AF-A0A812PYE5-F1
#
_cell.length_a   1.000
_cell.length_b   1.000
_cell.length_c   1.000
_cell.angle_alpha   90.00
_cell.angle_beta   90.00
_cell.angle_gamma   90.00
#
_symmetry.space_group_name_H-M   'P 1'
#
loop_
_entity.id
_entity.type
_entity.pdbx_description
1 polymer ?
#
loop_
_entity_poly.entity_id
_entity_poly.type
_entity_poly.pdbx_seq_one_letter_code
_entity_poly.pdbx_strand_id
1 'polypeptide(L)'
;MQSPAAFLAFLAALLATTTATSDLESLFMVPLQKQYVPIRRDGSVVSYKTAYSGQIYVGFRETQNFSVVFDTGSGHFFLPSVECSSESCRSHRKYDVKRSSTAKFVDHDGAPAESSDDEVAISFGTGSIRGNFVEELVCFSEPK
;
A
#
# COMPACT_ATOMS: atom_id res chain seq x y z
N MET A 1 -61.45 13.35 -46.35
CA MET A 1 -60.48 12.25 -46.15
C MET A 1 -60.19 12.17 -44.65
N GLN A 2 -60.34 10.96 -44.05
CA GLN A 2 -60.06 10.50 -42.66
C GLN A 2 -60.23 11.49 -41.48
N SER A 3 -61.07 11.30 -40.45
CA SER A 3 -61.29 10.19 -39.49
C SER A 3 -60.07 9.79 -38.62
N PRO A 4 -60.27 9.49 -37.32
CA PRO A 4 -59.38 9.83 -36.20
C PRO A 4 -58.64 8.62 -35.60
N ALA A 5 -57.66 8.85 -34.72
CA ALA A 5 -57.27 7.87 -33.69
C ALA A 5 -56.47 8.53 -32.55
N ALA A 6 -57.05 8.50 -31.35
CA ALA A 6 -56.35 8.65 -30.10
C ALA A 6 -55.57 7.37 -29.78
N PHE A 7 -54.35 7.47 -29.27
CA PHE A 7 -53.69 6.41 -28.48
C PHE A 7 -52.77 7.12 -27.48
N LEU A 8 -53.23 7.30 -26.24
CA LEU A 8 -53.01 6.41 -25.09
C LEU A 8 -51.55 6.40 -24.61
N ALA A 9 -51.44 6.81 -23.35
CA ALA A 9 -50.25 6.97 -22.56
C ALA A 9 -49.38 5.71 -22.51
N PHE A 10 -48.07 5.91 -22.47
CA PHE A 10 -47.19 5.11 -21.62
C PHE A 10 -46.12 6.05 -21.06
N LEU A 11 -46.38 6.61 -19.87
CA LEU A 11 -45.32 7.00 -18.98
C LEU A 11 -44.60 5.71 -18.60
N ALA A 12 -43.50 5.40 -19.29
CA ALA A 12 -42.55 4.42 -18.80
C ALA A 12 -41.93 5.04 -17.54
N ALA A 13 -42.50 4.73 -16.38
CA ALA A 13 -41.78 4.87 -15.13
C ALA A 13 -40.54 3.97 -15.25
N LEU A 14 -39.41 4.58 -15.58
CA LEU A 14 -38.12 3.94 -15.49
C LEU A 14 -37.92 3.68 -14.00
N LEU A 15 -38.31 2.51 -13.52
CA LEU A 15 -37.78 1.96 -12.29
C LEU A 15 -36.29 1.80 -12.56
N ALA A 16 -35.52 2.84 -12.27
CA ALA A 16 -34.10 2.73 -12.05
C ALA A 16 -33.95 1.82 -10.82
N THR A 17 -33.96 0.51 -11.05
CA THR A 17 -33.38 -0.43 -10.13
C THR A 17 -31.91 -0.08 -10.09
N THR A 18 -31.52 0.81 -9.17
CA THR A 18 -30.14 1.01 -8.76
C THR A 18 -29.69 -0.34 -8.23
N THR A 19 -29.15 -1.18 -9.11
CA THR A 19 -28.43 -2.38 -8.72
C THR A 19 -27.20 -1.90 -7.98
N ALA A 20 -27.26 -1.95 -6.65
CA ALA A 20 -26.12 -1.83 -5.77
C ALA A 20 -25.21 -3.04 -6.01
N THR A 21 -24.45 -3.01 -7.09
CA THR A 21 -23.50 -4.05 -7.50
C THR A 21 -22.22 -3.35 -7.93
N SER A 22 -21.36 -3.00 -6.97
CA SER A 22 -19.93 -2.69 -7.24
C SER A 22 -19.02 -2.51 -6.01
N ASP A 23 -19.48 -2.59 -4.76
CA ASP A 23 -18.57 -2.30 -3.61
C ASP A 23 -17.88 -3.53 -3.00
N LEU A 24 -18.13 -4.73 -3.53
CA LEU A 24 -17.48 -5.98 -3.10
C LEU A 24 -16.33 -6.43 -4.02
N GLU A 25 -16.02 -5.70 -5.10
CA GLU A 25 -15.02 -6.12 -6.10
C GLU A 25 -13.56 -5.78 -5.79
N SER A 26 -13.24 -5.17 -4.65
CA SER A 26 -11.84 -4.93 -4.26
C SER A 26 -11.50 -5.38 -2.83
N LEU A 27 -12.05 -6.52 -2.41
CA LEU A 27 -11.55 -7.17 -1.21
C LEU A 27 -10.17 -7.79 -1.48
N PHE A 28 -9.11 -7.15 -0.96
CA PHE A 28 -7.78 -7.74 -0.93
C PHE A 28 -7.59 -8.53 0.36
N MET A 29 -7.26 -9.82 0.23
CA MET A 29 -6.89 -10.65 1.37
C MET A 29 -5.39 -10.88 1.40
N VAL A 30 -4.75 -10.47 2.49
CA VAL A 30 -3.34 -10.76 2.76
C VAL A 30 -3.28 -11.79 3.88
N PRO A 31 -2.76 -13.01 3.64
CA PRO A 31 -2.51 -13.95 4.73
C PRO A 31 -1.39 -13.41 5.62
N LEU A 32 -1.68 -13.26 6.91
CA LEU A 32 -0.72 -12.77 7.89
C LEU A 32 -0.16 -13.92 8.74
N GLN A 33 1.16 -13.88 8.93
CA GLN A 33 1.88 -14.75 9.84
C GLN A 33 2.09 -14.03 11.17
N LYS A 34 1.64 -14.66 12.26
CA LYS A 34 1.94 -14.21 13.62
C LYS A 34 3.40 -14.56 13.98
N GLN A 35 4.15 -13.57 14.42
CA GLN A 35 5.55 -13.69 14.84
C GLN A 35 5.73 -13.24 16.29
N TYR A 36 6.49 -13.99 17.07
CA TYR A 36 6.88 -13.63 18.44
C TYR A 36 8.29 -13.02 18.41
N VAL A 37 8.40 -11.74 18.72
CA VAL A 37 9.66 -11.00 18.70
C VAL A 37 10.16 -10.81 20.14
N PRO A 38 11.36 -11.31 20.49
CA PRO A 38 11.88 -11.20 21.84
C PRO A 38 12.25 -9.75 22.19
N ILE A 39 11.79 -9.28 23.34
CA ILE A 39 12.24 -8.04 23.97
C ILE A 39 13.42 -8.40 24.88
N ARG A 40 14.59 -7.82 24.60
CA ARG A 40 15.81 -8.07 25.36
C ARG A 40 16.15 -6.89 26.26
N ARG A 41 16.56 -7.18 27.49
CA ARG A 41 17.13 -6.24 28.46
C ARG A 41 18.39 -6.88 29.05
N ASP A 42 19.51 -6.17 28.98
CA ASP A 42 20.83 -6.66 29.42
C ASP A 42 21.18 -8.04 28.82
N GLY A 43 20.88 -8.23 27.53
CA GLY A 43 21.11 -9.49 26.81
C GLY A 43 20.11 -10.61 27.08
N SER A 44 19.27 -10.49 28.11
CA SER A 44 18.27 -11.49 28.49
C SER A 44 16.90 -11.20 27.87
N VAL A 45 16.19 -12.24 27.42
CA VAL A 45 14.80 -12.09 26.95
C VAL A 45 13.88 -11.92 28.15
N VAL A 46 13.22 -10.78 28.25
CA VAL A 46 12.33 -10.45 29.38
C VAL A 46 10.85 -10.56 29.03
N SER A 47 10.51 -10.51 27.74
CA SER A 47 9.14 -10.64 27.23
C SER A 47 9.15 -10.88 25.72
N TYR A 48 7.99 -11.13 25.12
CA TYR A 48 7.79 -11.22 23.68
C TYR A 48 6.70 -10.22 23.25
N LYS A 49 6.97 -9.46 22.18
CA LYS A 49 5.93 -8.74 21.45
C LYS A 49 5.44 -9.58 20.28
N THR A 50 4.20 -9.38 19.86
CA THR A 50 3.65 -10.01 18.65
C THR A 50 3.75 -9.04 17.48
N ALA A 51 4.18 -9.52 16.33
CA ALA A 51 4.06 -8.83 15.05
C ALA A 51 3.28 -9.71 14.07
N TYR A 52 2.54 -9.09 13.14
CA TYR A 52 1.84 -9.80 12.07
C TYR A 52 2.48 -9.37 10.76
N SER A 53 3.13 -10.31 10.07
CA SER A 53 3.79 -10.04 8.80
C SER A 53 3.05 -10.67 7.64
N GLY A 54 3.07 -10.01 6.49
CA GLY A 54 2.49 -10.52 5.25
C GLY A 54 3.38 -10.20 4.06
N GLN A 55 3.14 -10.90 2.95
CA GLN A 55 3.85 -10.67 1.71
C GLN A 55 3.15 -9.57 0.90
N ILE A 56 3.95 -8.67 0.34
CA ILE A 56 3.52 -7.68 -0.64
C ILE A 56 4.48 -7.66 -1.83
N TYR A 57 4.03 -7.04 -2.91
CA TYR A 57 4.75 -6.94 -4.17
C TYR A 57 4.76 -5.48 -4.60
N VAL A 58 5.93 -4.94 -4.92
CA VAL A 58 6.12 -3.52 -5.20
C VAL A 58 6.83 -3.35 -6.54
N GLY A 59 6.32 -2.43 -7.36
CA GLY A 59 6.90 -2.08 -8.66
C GLY A 59 6.30 -2.81 -9.85
N PHE A 60 6.37 -2.16 -11.01
CA PHE A 60 5.85 -2.64 -12.30
C PHE A 60 6.96 -2.92 -13.32
N ARG A 61 6.73 -3.92 -14.18
CA ARG A 61 7.71 -4.61 -15.08
C ARG A 61 8.77 -5.45 -14.38
N GLU A 62 9.36 -4.97 -13.28
CA GLU A 62 10.16 -5.79 -12.39
C GLU A 62 9.64 -5.72 -10.96
N THR A 63 8.78 -6.66 -10.61
CA THR A 63 8.18 -6.73 -9.28
C THR A 63 9.20 -7.19 -8.22
N GLN A 64 9.18 -6.52 -7.07
CA GLN A 64 10.01 -6.81 -5.92
C GLN A 64 9.13 -7.23 -4.74
N ASN A 65 9.32 -8.43 -4.19
CA ASN A 65 8.50 -8.94 -3.09
C ASN A 65 9.12 -8.66 -1.71
N PHE A 66 8.30 -8.30 -0.73
CA PHE A 66 8.72 -7.97 0.63
C PHE A 66 7.85 -8.66 1.66
N SER A 67 8.45 -9.02 2.80
CA SER A 67 7.75 -9.36 4.03
C SER A 67 7.65 -8.09 4.86
N VAL A 68 6.44 -7.61 5.12
CA VAL A 68 6.19 -6.36 5.86
C VAL A 68 5.32 -6.61 7.08
N VAL A 69 5.52 -5.81 8.13
CA VAL A 69 4.66 -5.84 9.31
C VAL A 69 3.44 -4.97 9.06
N PHE A 70 2.25 -5.51 9.30
CA PHE A 70 1.00 -4.76 9.25
C PHE A 70 0.76 -4.10 10.62
N ASP A 71 0.96 -2.79 10.68
CA ASP A 71 0.81 -1.98 11.89
C ASP A 71 -0.39 -1.03 11.79
N THR A 72 -1.46 -1.37 12.51
CA THR A 72 -2.70 -0.58 12.58
C THR A 72 -2.55 0.76 13.31
N GLY A 73 -1.42 0.98 14.00
CA GLY A 73 -1.14 2.22 14.74
C GLY A 73 -0.38 3.27 13.92
N SER A 74 -0.10 3.02 12.64
CA SER A 74 0.71 3.89 11.78
C SER A 74 -0.04 4.27 10.50
N GLY A 75 0.29 5.43 9.93
CA GLY A 75 -0.29 5.93 8.67
C GLY A 75 0.63 5.85 7.46
N HIS A 76 1.88 5.41 7.65
CA HIS A 76 2.89 5.38 6.58
C HIS A 76 3.33 3.96 6.27
N PHE A 77 3.61 3.71 4.99
CA PHE A 77 4.28 2.52 4.50
C PHE A 77 5.69 2.90 4.06
N PHE A 78 6.69 2.10 4.45
CA PHE A 78 8.08 2.33 4.07
C PHE A 78 8.81 1.01 3.86
N LEU A 79 9.77 1.03 2.93
CA LEU A 79 10.71 -0.04 2.67
C LEU A 79 12.14 0.49 2.75
N PRO A 80 13.12 -0.33 3.19
CA PRO A 80 14.53 0.06 3.11
C PRO A 80 14.94 0.32 1.66
N SER A 81 15.46 1.50 1.33
CA SER A 81 16.05 1.76 0.00
C SER A 81 17.34 0.96 -0.21
N VAL A 82 17.66 0.57 -1.46
CA VAL A 82 18.98 0.01 -1.80
C VAL A 82 20.14 0.91 -1.39
N GLU A 83 19.92 2.21 -1.31
CA GLU A 83 20.89 3.23 -0.87
C GLU A 83 21.07 3.24 0.66
N CYS A 84 20.16 2.61 1.42
CA CYS A 84 20.30 2.50 2.86
C CYS A 84 21.49 1.60 3.23
N SER A 85 22.42 2.17 4.01
CA SER A 85 23.67 1.53 4.46
C SER A 85 23.73 1.27 5.96
N SER A 86 22.69 1.66 6.71
CA SER A 86 22.60 1.44 8.15
C SER A 86 22.58 -0.06 8.49
N GLU A 87 22.98 -0.41 9.72
CA GLU A 87 22.97 -1.79 10.19
C GLU A 87 21.55 -2.41 10.14
N SER A 88 20.51 -1.60 10.39
CA SER A 88 19.12 -2.06 10.32
C SER A 88 18.71 -2.48 8.92
N CYS A 89 19.25 -1.88 7.86
CA CYS A 89 18.90 -2.21 6.48
C CYS A 89 19.60 -3.46 5.95
N ARG A 90 20.75 -3.87 6.52
CA ARG A 90 21.59 -4.96 5.99
C ARG A 90 20.92 -6.33 6.02
N SER A 91 20.10 -6.58 7.04
CA SER A 91 19.39 -7.84 7.23
C SER A 91 18.04 -7.89 6.52
N HIS A 92 17.64 -6.82 5.83
CA HIS A 92 16.35 -6.72 5.16
C HIS A 92 16.53 -6.63 3.65
N ARG A 93 15.55 -7.14 2.91
CA ARG A 93 15.46 -6.88 1.48
C ARG A 93 15.23 -5.38 1.26
N LYS A 94 15.91 -4.83 0.27
CA LYS A 94 15.88 -3.42 -0.07
C LYS A 94 15.13 -3.19 -1.37
N TYR A 95 14.38 -2.09 -1.41
CA TYR A 95 13.66 -1.61 -2.57
C TYR A 95 14.59 -0.85 -3.49
N ASP A 96 14.65 -1.29 -4.75
CA ASP A 96 15.37 -0.63 -5.83
C ASP A 96 14.39 0.15 -6.70
N VAL A 97 14.35 1.45 -6.50
CA VAL A 97 13.48 2.36 -7.25
C VAL A 97 13.76 2.32 -8.76
N LYS A 98 15.00 2.04 -9.17
CA LYS A 98 15.41 2.06 -10.58
C LYS A 98 14.91 0.84 -11.36
N ARG A 99 14.49 -0.21 -10.65
CA ARG A 99 13.95 -1.44 -11.26
C ARG A 99 12.45 -1.33 -11.58
N SER A 100 11.75 -0.38 -10.97
CA SER A 100 10.34 -0.16 -11.23
C SER A 100 10.13 0.91 -12.30
N SER A 101 9.30 0.59 -13.29
CA SER A 101 8.92 1.56 -14.33
C SER A 101 7.79 2.50 -13.92
N THR A 102 7.18 2.28 -12.76
CA THR A 102 6.07 3.09 -12.21
C THR A 102 6.48 3.99 -11.06
N ALA A 103 7.70 3.84 -10.53
CA ALA A 103 8.21 4.66 -9.45
C ALA A 103 8.29 6.15 -9.84
N LYS A 104 7.79 7.02 -8.96
CA LYS A 104 7.99 8.47 -9.08
C LYS A 104 8.36 9.05 -7.72
N PHE A 105 9.42 9.85 -7.67
CA PHE A 105 9.70 10.66 -6.50
C PHE A 105 8.64 11.75 -6.39
N VAL A 106 8.06 11.88 -5.20
CA VAL A 106 7.02 12.86 -4.88
C VAL A 106 7.35 13.55 -3.57
N ASP A 107 6.79 14.73 -3.34
CA ASP A 107 6.87 15.42 -2.07
C ASP A 107 5.79 14.87 -1.10
N HIS A 108 5.79 15.38 0.13
CA HIS A 108 4.86 14.96 1.18
C HIS A 108 3.36 15.17 0.85
N ASP A 109 3.04 16.02 -0.13
CA ASP A 109 1.67 16.27 -0.63
C ASP A 109 1.33 15.46 -1.89
N GLY A 110 2.27 14.65 -2.40
CA GLY A 110 2.12 13.86 -3.61
C GLY A 110 2.44 14.60 -4.91
N ALA A 111 2.84 15.88 -4.86
CA ALA A 111 3.34 16.57 -6.04
C ALA A 111 4.66 15.94 -6.53
N PRO A 112 4.99 16.02 -7.84
CA PRO A 112 6.29 15.58 -8.32
C PRO A 112 7.42 16.30 -7.59
N ALA A 113 8.37 15.54 -7.05
CA ALA A 113 9.50 16.13 -6.35
C ALA A 113 10.42 16.83 -7.36
N GLU A 114 10.79 18.09 -7.09
CA GLU A 114 11.75 18.85 -7.91
C GLU A 114 13.16 18.26 -7.82
N SER A 115 13.47 17.56 -6.71
CA SER A 115 14.68 16.76 -6.54
C SER A 115 14.42 15.54 -5.66
N SER A 116 15.26 14.53 -5.78
CA SER A 116 15.26 13.37 -4.87
C SER A 116 15.83 13.70 -3.48
N ASP A 117 16.07 14.97 -3.15
CA ASP A 117 16.71 15.40 -1.90
C ASP A 117 15.69 15.83 -0.83
N ASP A 118 14.38 15.79 -1.12
CA ASP A 118 13.35 16.00 -0.10
C ASP A 118 13.29 14.78 0.82
N GLU A 119 14.17 14.78 1.83
CA GLU A 119 14.30 13.75 2.85
C GLU A 119 13.37 14.06 4.03
N VAL A 120 12.49 13.11 4.35
CA VAL A 120 11.56 13.22 5.47
C VAL A 120 12.00 12.32 6.62
N ALA A 121 11.94 12.89 7.82
CA ALA A 121 12.22 12.18 9.06
C ALA A 121 10.91 11.84 9.79
N ILE A 122 10.55 10.55 9.86
CA ILE A 122 9.40 10.06 10.61
C ILE A 122 9.89 9.51 11.95
N SER A 123 9.38 10.04 13.06
CA SER A 123 9.73 9.56 14.40
C SER A 123 8.67 8.60 14.93
N PHE A 124 9.14 7.49 15.50
CA PHE A 124 8.34 6.46 16.17
C PHE A 124 8.85 6.26 17.60
N GLY A 125 8.09 5.54 18.43
CA GLY A 125 8.46 5.33 19.84
C GLY A 125 9.83 4.65 20.07
N THR A 126 10.41 4.02 19.04
CA THR A 126 11.70 3.31 19.13
C THR A 126 12.82 3.92 18.29
N GLY A 127 12.59 5.04 17.61
CA GLY A 127 13.60 5.67 16.75
C GLY A 127 13.01 6.49 15.61
N SER A 128 13.85 6.90 14.66
CA SER A 128 13.42 7.65 13.48
C SER A 128 13.81 6.94 12.18
N ILE A 129 13.01 7.18 11.14
CA ILE A 129 13.24 6.75 9.78
C ILE A 129 13.49 8.00 8.95
N ARG A 130 14.44 7.89 8.01
CA ARG A 130 14.78 8.94 7.05
C ARG A 130 14.74 8.36 5.64
N GLY A 131 14.19 9.12 4.70
CA GLY A 131 14.13 8.74 3.29
C GLY A 131 13.21 9.65 2.49
N ASN A 132 13.01 9.30 1.21
CA ASN A 132 12.17 10.07 0.29
C ASN A 132 10.77 9.45 0.15
N PHE A 133 9.79 10.28 -0.22
CA PHE A 133 8.49 9.78 -0.66
C PHE A 133 8.55 9.31 -2.11
N VAL A 134 7.90 8.18 -2.36
CA VAL A 134 7.83 7.55 -3.68
C VAL A 134 6.39 7.11 -3.92
N GLU A 135 5.80 7.60 -5.01
CA GLU A 135 4.58 7.02 -5.58
C GLU A 135 4.95 5.72 -6.27
N GLU A 136 4.28 4.62 -5.92
CA GLU A 136 4.55 3.31 -6.46
C GLU A 136 3.31 2.40 -6.45
N LEU A 137 3.28 1.46 -7.39
CA LEU A 137 2.32 0.36 -7.45
C LEU A 137 2.67 -0.71 -6.41
N VAL A 138 1.72 -0.98 -5.52
CA VAL A 138 1.79 -2.04 -4.51
C VAL A 138 0.66 -3.04 -4.73
N CYS A 139 1.00 -4.33 -4.78
CA CYS A 139 0.06 -5.43 -4.90
C CYS A 139 0.08 -6.30 -3.64
N PHE A 140 -1.11 -6.66 -3.15
CA PHE A 140 -1.32 -7.54 -2.01
C PHE A 140 -1.28 -9.04 -2.37
N SER A 141 -1.24 -9.33 -3.66
CA SER A 141 -1.08 -10.67 -4.23
C SER A 141 0.01 -10.64 -5.30
N GLU A 142 0.55 -11.80 -5.62
CA GLU A 142 1.48 -11.93 -6.74
C GLU A 142 0.84 -11.40 -8.04
N PRO A 143 1.50 -10.48 -8.76
CA PRO A 143 1.02 -10.02 -10.06
C PRO A 143 0.94 -11.21 -11.03
N LYS A 144 -0.19 -11.33 -11.75
CA LYS A 144 -0.39 -12.34 -12.79
C LYS A 144 0.14 -11.88 -14.14
#